data_AF-A0A0P0MEE1-F1
#
_entry.id   AF-A0A0P0MEE1-F1
#
_cell.length_a   1.000
_cell.length_b   1.000
_cell.length_c   1.000
_cell.angle_alpha   90.00
_cell.angle_beta   90.00
_cell.angle_gamma   90.00
#
_symmetry.space_group_name_H-M   'P 1'
#
loop_
_entity.id
_entity.type
_entity.pdbx_description
1 polymer ?
#
loop_
_entity_poly.entity_id
_entity_poly.type
_entity_poly.pdbx_seq_one_letter_code
_entity_poly.pdbx_strand_id
1 'polypeptide(L)'
;MQIPLIRQLILLCLLGLLPFGSFAQEWPAKPIRIVVPYPAGGGVDAAARLVAQHLTTVLGQSTVIDPKPGGGTVIGADMVARAAPDGYTFLLTGGSTMSLLPLTHPGKLPFDP
;
A
#
# COMPACT_ATOMS: atom_id res chain seq x y z
N MET A 1 27.05 18.30 51.29
CA MET A 1 27.17 18.67 49.85
C MET A 1 26.50 17.68 48.88
N GLN A 2 25.64 16.74 49.33
CA GLN A 2 25.07 15.66 48.48
C GLN A 2 23.64 15.91 47.96
N ILE A 3 22.96 16.90 48.52
CA ILE A 3 21.61 17.35 48.12
C ILE A 3 21.53 17.88 46.65
N PRO A 4 22.53 18.60 46.08
CA PRO A 4 22.42 19.06 44.70
C PRO A 4 22.52 17.93 43.67
N LEU A 5 23.24 16.85 43.97
CA LEU A 5 23.43 15.71 43.08
C LEU A 5 22.13 14.91 42.90
N ILE A 6 21.39 14.69 44.00
CA ILE A 6 20.08 14.02 43.98
C ILE A 6 19.06 14.85 43.18
N ARG A 7 19.06 16.18 43.36
CA ARG A 7 18.18 17.09 42.62
C ARG A 7 18.49 17.10 41.11
N GLN A 8 19.77 17.04 40.72
CA GLN A 8 20.18 16.94 39.32
C GLN A 8 19.75 15.60 38.70
N LEU A 9 19.86 14.49 39.44
CA LEU A 9 19.41 13.17 39.00
C LEU A 9 17.89 13.11 38.80
N ILE A 10 17.11 13.74 39.69
CA ILE A 10 15.65 13.83 39.56
C ILE A 10 15.25 14.64 38.33
N LEU A 11 15.91 15.78 38.08
CA LEU A 11 15.66 16.61 36.89
C LEU A 11 16.00 15.88 35.58
N LEU A 12 17.09 15.11 35.55
CA LEU A 12 17.47 14.32 34.38
C LEU A 12 16.46 13.20 34.09
N CYS A 13 15.95 12.56 35.15
CA CYS A 13 14.95 11.50 35.05
C CYS A 13 13.58 12.06 34.59
N LEU A 14 13.21 13.27 35.03
CA LEU A 14 11.99 13.94 34.60
C LEU A 14 12.01 14.32 33.11
N LEU A 15 13.19 14.63 32.55
CA LEU A 15 13.35 14.95 31.14
C LEU A 15 13.16 13.73 30.22
N GLY A 16 13.43 12.51 30.71
CA GLY A 16 13.25 11.26 29.97
C GLY A 16 11.81 10.75 29.90
N LEU A 17 10.89 11.35 30.68
CA LEU A 17 9.47 11.00 30.71
C LEU A 17 8.60 11.87 29.77
N LEU A 18 9.20 12.79 29.01
CA LEU A 18 8.47 13.58 28.03
C LEU A 18 8.05 12.67 26.87
N PRO A 19 6.74 12.59 26.55
CA PRO A 19 6.29 11.81 25.41
C PRO A 19 6.80 12.50 24.14
N PHE A 20 7.75 11.86 23.45
CA PHE A 20 8.03 12.21 22.08
C PHE A 20 6.78 11.87 21.27
N GLY A 21 6.02 12.89 20.88
CA GLY A 21 4.87 12.73 20.01
C GLY A 21 5.31 12.04 18.72
N SER A 22 4.81 10.83 18.50
CA SER A 22 4.87 10.20 17.18
C SER A 22 3.97 11.00 16.24
N PHE A 23 4.56 11.64 15.23
CA PHE A 23 3.78 12.18 14.12
C PHE A 23 3.41 11.02 13.21
N ALA A 24 2.25 10.41 13.45
CA ALA A 24 1.63 9.55 12.45
C ALA A 24 1.39 10.41 11.20
N GLN A 25 2.05 10.08 10.09
CA GLN A 25 1.74 10.71 8.81
C GLN A 25 0.33 10.30 8.41
N GLU A 26 -0.52 11.27 8.11
CA GLU A 26 -1.82 11.00 7.52
C GLU A 26 -1.62 10.30 6.17
N TRP A 27 -2.27 9.15 6.01
CA TRP A 27 -2.30 8.47 4.73
C TRP A 27 -3.28 9.19 3.80
N PRO A 28 -2.95 9.40 2.51
CA PRO A 28 -1.66 9.11 1.88
C PRO A 28 -0.66 10.27 1.97
N ALA A 29 0.60 9.95 2.25
CA ALA A 29 1.73 10.90 2.31
C ALA A 29 2.66 10.82 1.08
N LYS A 30 2.41 9.87 0.17
CA LYS A 30 3.13 9.68 -1.09
C LYS A 30 2.17 9.16 -2.17
N PRO A 31 2.55 9.16 -3.46
CA PRO A 31 1.71 8.63 -4.52
C PRO A 31 1.29 7.18 -4.31
N ILE A 32 0.05 6.88 -4.70
CA ILE A 32 -0.53 5.53 -4.68
C ILE A 32 -0.30 4.88 -6.04
N ARG A 33 0.05 3.60 -6.03
CA ARG A 33 0.18 2.77 -7.24
C ARG A 33 -1.01 1.82 -7.36
N ILE A 34 -1.65 1.81 -8.52
CA ILE A 34 -2.63 0.79 -8.91
C ILE A 34 -2.03 -0.08 -10.00
N VAL A 35 -1.86 -1.36 -9.68
CA VAL A 35 -1.38 -2.37 -10.61
C VAL A 35 -2.57 -2.93 -11.37
N VAL A 36 -2.46 -2.95 -12.70
CA VAL A 36 -3.48 -3.52 -13.59
C VAL A 36 -2.86 -4.72 -14.31
N PRO A 37 -3.31 -5.97 -14.07
CA PRO A 37 -2.68 -7.16 -14.64
C PRO A 37 -3.09 -7.43 -16.11
N TYR A 38 -3.39 -6.37 -16.87
CA TYR A 38 -3.84 -6.41 -18.26
C TYR A 38 -3.05 -5.40 -19.11
N PRO A 39 -3.02 -5.56 -20.44
CA PRO A 39 -2.40 -4.57 -21.32
C PRO A 39 -3.06 -3.19 -21.20
N ALA A 40 -2.28 -2.13 -21.37
CA ALA A 40 -2.78 -0.76 -21.42
C ALA A 40 -3.76 -0.58 -22.59
N GLY A 41 -4.75 0.30 -22.42
CA GLY A 41 -5.79 0.59 -23.42
C GLY A 41 -6.96 -0.41 -23.45
N GLY A 42 -6.93 -1.49 -22.66
CA GLY A 42 -8.06 -2.40 -22.49
C GLY A 42 -9.13 -1.84 -21.52
N GLY A 43 -10.30 -2.50 -21.46
CA GLY A 43 -11.41 -2.06 -20.62
C GLY A 43 -11.08 -1.93 -19.13
N VAL A 44 -10.26 -2.83 -18.58
CA VAL A 44 -9.81 -2.75 -17.18
C VAL A 44 -8.86 -1.57 -16.96
N ASP A 45 -7.94 -1.30 -17.89
CA ASP A 45 -7.04 -0.13 -17.81
C ASP A 45 -7.84 1.19 -17.92
N ALA A 46 -8.83 1.25 -18.80
CA ALA A 46 -9.72 2.41 -18.90
C ALA A 46 -10.49 2.66 -17.59
N ALA A 47 -11.08 1.61 -17.00
CA ALA A 47 -11.74 1.71 -15.70
C ALA A 47 -10.76 2.14 -14.59
N ALA A 48 -9.55 1.60 -14.57
CA ALA A 48 -8.53 1.96 -13.61
C ALA A 48 -8.15 3.45 -13.69
N ARG A 49 -8.04 4.00 -14.90
CA ARG A 49 -7.75 5.43 -15.10
C ARG A 49 -8.84 6.34 -14.54
N LEU A 50 -10.11 5.97 -14.72
CA LEU A 50 -11.23 6.71 -14.11
C LEU A 50 -11.17 6.67 -12.59
N VAL A 51 -10.89 5.50 -12.01
CA VAL A 51 -10.71 5.33 -10.56
C VAL A 51 -9.53 6.18 -10.06
N ALA A 52 -8.37 6.09 -10.72
CA ALA A 52 -7.18 6.84 -10.33
C ALA A 52 -7.37 8.37 -10.40
N GLN A 53 -8.08 8.86 -11.42
CA GLN A 53 -8.41 10.28 -11.53
C GLN A 53 -9.29 10.75 -10.35
N HIS A 54 -10.32 9.97 -10.00
CA HIS A 54 -11.18 10.29 -8.87
C HIS A 54 -10.44 10.21 -7.53
N LEU A 55 -9.65 9.15 -7.32
CA LEU A 55 -8.83 8.98 -6.12
C LEU A 55 -7.83 10.12 -5.94
N THR A 56 -7.19 10.56 -7.03
CA THR A 56 -6.28 11.71 -6.98
C THR A 56 -6.99 12.98 -6.52
N THR A 57 -8.24 13.18 -6.94
CA THR A 57 -9.05 14.34 -6.55
C THR A 57 -9.45 14.29 -5.08
N VAL A 58 -9.90 13.14 -4.57
CA VAL A 58 -10.41 13.02 -3.20
C VAL A 58 -9.30 12.83 -2.15
N LEU A 59 -8.16 12.26 -2.53
CA LEU A 59 -7.03 11.98 -1.61
C LEU A 59 -5.95 13.06 -1.65
N GLY A 60 -5.92 13.93 -2.66
CA GLY A 60 -4.90 14.96 -2.82
C GLY A 60 -3.49 14.44 -3.14
N GLN A 61 -3.32 13.12 -3.29
CA GLN A 61 -2.09 12.48 -3.73
C GLN A 61 -2.28 11.82 -5.09
N SER A 62 -1.23 11.86 -5.91
CA SER A 62 -1.24 11.23 -7.23
C SER A 62 -1.52 9.73 -7.13
N THR A 63 -2.45 9.23 -7.93
CA THR A 63 -2.70 7.80 -8.11
C THR A 63 -2.23 7.39 -9.50
N VAL A 64 -1.22 6.51 -9.56
CA VAL A 64 -0.53 6.13 -10.80
C VAL A 64 -0.91 4.71 -11.20
N ILE A 65 -1.28 4.53 -12.48
CA ILE A 65 -1.55 3.21 -13.07
C ILE A 65 -0.25 2.56 -13.56
N ASP A 66 -0.02 1.30 -13.16
CA ASP A 66 1.12 0.46 -13.55
C ASP A 66 0.61 -0.83 -14.24
N PRO A 67 0.53 -0.86 -15.57
CA PRO A 67 0.14 -2.06 -16.31
C PRO A 67 1.20 -3.16 -16.18
N LYS A 68 0.78 -4.35 -15.72
CA LYS A 68 1.62 -5.55 -15.53
C LYS A 68 0.97 -6.79 -16.17
N PRO A 69 0.84 -6.84 -17.51
CA PRO A 69 0.28 -8.00 -18.19
C PRO A 69 1.17 -9.24 -18.08
N GLY A 70 0.57 -10.42 -18.24
CA GLY A 70 1.27 -11.70 -18.37
C GLY A 70 0.78 -12.79 -17.42
N GLY A 71 1.15 -14.04 -17.72
CA GLY A 71 0.80 -15.21 -16.90
C GLY A 71 -0.71 -15.39 -16.66
N GLY A 72 -1.56 -15.01 -17.61
CA GLY A 72 -3.01 -15.06 -17.42
C GLY A 72 -3.50 -14.21 -16.24
N THR A 73 -2.86 -13.06 -15.99
CA THR A 73 -3.04 -12.13 -14.85
C THR A 73 -2.28 -12.47 -13.56
N VAL A 74 -1.65 -13.65 -13.48
CA VAL A 74 -0.89 -14.09 -12.28
C VAL A 74 0.24 -13.14 -11.91
N ILE A 75 0.99 -12.63 -12.88
CA ILE A 75 2.21 -11.84 -12.63
C ILE A 75 1.88 -10.56 -11.85
N GLY A 76 0.88 -9.81 -12.31
CA GLY A 76 0.46 -8.58 -11.63
C GLY A 76 -0.18 -8.85 -10.27
N ALA A 77 -0.99 -9.91 -10.15
CA ALA A 77 -1.62 -10.29 -8.88
C ALA A 77 -0.60 -10.73 -7.82
N ASP A 78 0.35 -11.61 -8.18
CA ASP A 78 1.43 -12.06 -7.28
C ASP A 78 2.32 -10.89 -6.84
N MET A 79 2.62 -9.96 -7.76
CA MET A 79 3.39 -8.76 -7.43
C MET A 79 2.70 -7.91 -6.36
N VAL A 80 1.37 -7.76 -6.42
CA VAL A 80 0.62 -7.02 -5.39
C VAL A 80 0.51 -7.81 -4.10
N ALA A 81 0.27 -9.13 -4.18
CA ALA A 81 0.22 -10.00 -3.01
C ALA A 81 1.53 -9.98 -2.19
N ARG A 82 2.67 -9.74 -2.85
CA ARG A 82 4.00 -9.60 -2.20
C ARG A 82 4.38 -8.16 -1.87
N ALA A 83 3.55 -7.17 -2.23
CA ALA A 83 3.86 -5.78 -1.95
C ALA A 83 3.84 -5.50 -0.44
N ALA A 84 4.53 -4.43 -0.02
CA ALA A 84 4.42 -3.97 1.35
C ALA A 84 2.94 -3.66 1.67
N PRO A 85 2.38 -4.15 2.79
CA PRO A 85 1.00 -3.86 3.19
C PRO A 85 0.90 -2.45 3.82
N ASP A 86 1.43 -1.44 3.12
CA ASP A 86 1.54 -0.05 3.58
C ASP A 86 0.44 0.87 3.02
N GLY A 87 -0.49 0.31 2.23
CA GLY A 87 -1.60 1.05 1.63
C GLY A 87 -1.24 1.87 0.39
N TYR A 88 -0.08 1.63 -0.25
CA TYR A 88 0.33 2.37 -1.45
C TYR A 88 0.42 1.53 -2.73
N THR A 89 0.16 0.23 -2.65
CA THR A 89 0.04 -0.64 -3.84
C THR A 89 -1.29 -1.38 -3.78
N PHE A 90 -2.14 -1.14 -4.77
CA PHE A 90 -3.43 -1.82 -4.93
C PHE A 90 -3.47 -2.61 -6.23
N LEU A 91 -4.25 -3.69 -6.25
CA LEU A 91 -4.58 -4.43 -7.46
C LEU A 91 -5.95 -3.97 -7.95
N LEU A 92 -6.05 -3.57 -9.21
CA LEU A 92 -7.34 -3.40 -9.88
C LEU A 92 -7.42 -4.43 -11.00
N THR A 93 -8.34 -5.38 -10.84
CA THR A 93 -8.47 -6.52 -11.75
C THR A 93 -9.93 -6.89 -12.01
N GLY A 94 -10.16 -7.82 -12.95
CA GLY A 94 -11.46 -8.40 -13.22
C GLY A 94 -11.67 -9.77 -12.57
N GLY A 95 -12.90 -10.28 -12.68
CA GLY A 95 -13.26 -11.62 -12.16
C GLY A 95 -12.45 -12.77 -12.77
N SER A 96 -11.78 -12.56 -13.92
CA SER A 96 -10.88 -13.59 -14.46
C SER A 96 -9.68 -13.87 -13.55
N THR A 97 -9.19 -12.88 -12.79
CA THR A 97 -8.06 -13.07 -11.87
C THR A 97 -8.50 -13.65 -10.53
N MET A 98 -9.62 -13.19 -9.96
CA MET A 98 -10.04 -13.60 -8.61
C MET A 98 -10.95 -14.82 -8.60
N SER A 99 -11.66 -15.11 -9.70
CA SER A 99 -12.65 -16.20 -9.75
C SER A 99 -12.28 -17.30 -10.75
N LEU A 100 -11.90 -16.96 -11.98
CA LEU A 100 -11.61 -17.98 -13.01
C LEU A 100 -10.22 -18.61 -12.82
N LEU A 101 -9.23 -17.80 -12.49
CA LEU A 101 -7.85 -18.25 -12.34
C LEU A 101 -7.68 -19.32 -11.24
N PRO A 102 -8.29 -19.22 -10.04
CA PRO A 102 -8.24 -20.27 -9.03
C PRO A 102 -8.93 -21.56 -9.45
N LEU A 103 -10.02 -21.47 -10.23
CA LEU A 103 -10.74 -22.63 -10.75
C LEU A 103 -9.95 -23.39 -11.82
N THR A 104 -9.14 -22.67 -12.61
CA THR A 104 -8.32 -23.26 -13.66
C THR A 104 -6.95 -23.73 -13.16
N HIS A 105 -6.48 -23.20 -12.02
CA HIS A 105 -5.19 -23.52 -11.41
C HIS A 105 -5.33 -23.85 -9.92
N PRO A 106 -6.14 -24.87 -9.56
CA PRO A 106 -6.47 -25.16 -8.16
C PRO A 106 -5.21 -25.49 -7.36
N GLY A 107 -4.97 -24.74 -6.28
CA GLY A 107 -3.83 -24.93 -5.37
C GLY A 107 -2.45 -24.63 -6.00
N LYS A 108 -2.40 -24.01 -7.18
CA LYS A 108 -1.14 -23.73 -7.91
C LYS A 108 -0.81 -22.25 -8.02
N LEU A 109 -1.66 -21.37 -7.50
CA LEU A 109 -1.42 -19.94 -7.54
C LEU A 109 -0.37 -19.54 -6.51
N PRO A 110 0.52 -18.59 -6.84
CA PRO A 110 1.56 -18.13 -5.92
C PRO A 110 1.05 -17.10 -4.89
N PHE A 111 -0.24 -16.76 -4.95
CA PHE A 111 -0.97 -15.89 -4.04
C PHE A 111 -2.31 -16.54 -3.66
N ASP A 112 -2.90 -16.06 -2.56
CA ASP A 112 -4.25 -16.41 -2.13
C ASP A 112 -5.24 -15.44 -2.79
N PRO A 113 -6.11 -15.93 -3.72
CA PRO A 113 -7.05 -15.11 -4.50
C PRO A 113 -8.27 -14.62 -3.71
#